data_AF-A0A2E4M602-F1
#
_entry.id   AF-A0A2E4M602-F1
#
_cell.length_a   1.000
_cell.length_b   1.000
_cell.length_c   1.000
_cell.angle_alpha   90.00
_cell.angle_beta   90.00
_cell.angle_gamma   90.00
#
_symmetry.space_group_name_H-M   'P 1'
#
loop_
_entity.id
_entity.type
_entity.pdbx_description
1 polymer ?
#
loop_
_entity_poly.entity_id
_entity_poly.type
_entity_poly.pdbx_seq_one_letter_code
_entity_poly.pdbx_strand_id
1 'polypeptide(L)'
;MYAQNRILSCKEFYTMRRVLTSIAVLLCCFTMAATPANAELKVGDKVPDFTLKGSDGKSYTLSKLSEKQVVVIAWFPKAFTGG
;
A
#
# COMPACT_ATOMS: atom_id res chain seq x y z
N MET A 1 -6.53 -5.56 -57.85
CA MET A 1 -7.35 -5.57 -56.62
C MET A 1 -6.91 -6.60 -55.55
N TYR A 2 -6.18 -7.68 -55.87
CA TYR A 2 -5.77 -8.70 -54.88
C TYR A 2 -4.70 -8.26 -53.86
N ALA A 3 -3.82 -7.32 -54.24
CA ALA A 3 -2.72 -6.87 -53.39
C ALA A 3 -3.16 -6.00 -52.19
N GLN A 4 -4.26 -5.25 -52.34
CA GLN A 4 -4.74 -4.31 -51.32
C GLN A 4 -5.37 -5.04 -50.12
N ASN A 5 -6.06 -6.17 -50.35
CA ASN A 5 -6.64 -7.00 -49.28
C ASN A 5 -5.58 -7.68 -48.40
N ARG A 6 -4.40 -8.04 -48.95
CA ARG A 6 -3.32 -8.65 -48.16
C ARG A 6 -2.61 -7.64 -47.25
N ILE A 7 -2.48 -6.39 -47.70
CA ILE A 7 -1.89 -5.31 -46.91
C ILE A 7 -2.82 -4.89 -45.76
N LEU A 8 -4.13 -4.85 -45.99
CA LEU A 8 -5.12 -4.57 -44.94
C LEU A 8 -5.09 -5.64 -43.84
N SER A 9 -5.04 -6.94 -44.22
CA SER A 9 -4.91 -8.03 -43.24
C SER A 9 -3.64 -7.90 -42.40
N CYS A 10 -2.49 -7.56 -43.01
CA CYS A 10 -1.23 -7.35 -42.29
C CYS A 10 -1.29 -6.15 -41.31
N LYS A 11 -2.01 -5.07 -41.68
CA LYS A 11 -2.19 -3.85 -40.88
C LYS A 11 -3.07 -4.10 -39.65
N GLU A 12 -4.13 -4.91 -39.77
CA GLU A 12 -4.99 -5.33 -38.66
C GLU A 12 -4.22 -6.21 -37.66
N PHE A 13 -3.44 -7.18 -38.13
CA PHE A 13 -2.60 -8.03 -37.27
C PHE A 13 -1.51 -7.23 -36.53
N TYR A 14 -0.94 -6.21 -37.18
CA TYR A 14 0.09 -5.35 -36.57
C TYR A 14 -0.49 -4.34 -35.57
N THR A 15 -1.72 -3.86 -35.81
CA THR A 15 -2.46 -2.95 -34.91
C THR A 15 -2.92 -3.69 -33.65
N MET A 16 -3.41 -4.92 -33.78
CA MET A 16 -3.82 -5.76 -32.65
C MET A 16 -2.65 -6.14 -31.73
N ARG A 17 -1.49 -6.49 -32.31
CA ARG A 17 -0.29 -6.80 -31.50
C ARG A 17 0.22 -5.60 -30.73
N ARG A 18 0.15 -4.40 -31.32
CA ARG A 18 0.55 -3.13 -30.67
C ARG A 18 -0.38 -2.74 -29.52
N VAL A 19 -1.69 -2.90 -29.68
CA VAL A 19 -2.67 -2.64 -28.61
C VAL A 19 -2.46 -3.63 -27.45
N LEU A 20 -2.21 -4.90 -27.75
CA LEU A 20 -1.96 -5.92 -26.72
C LEU A 20 -0.69 -5.61 -25.90
N THR A 21 0.39 -5.18 -26.55
CA THR A 21 1.62 -4.79 -25.86
C THR A 21 1.44 -3.52 -25.01
N SER A 22 0.65 -2.54 -25.48
CA SER A 22 0.38 -1.32 -24.72
C SER A 22 -0.45 -1.59 -23.46
N ILE A 23 -1.46 -2.46 -23.56
CA ILE A 23 -2.28 -2.86 -22.41
C ILE A 23 -1.43 -3.63 -21.39
N ALA A 24 -0.55 -4.53 -21.83
CA ALA A 24 0.33 -5.29 -20.94
C ALA A 24 1.32 -4.37 -20.18
N VAL A 25 1.86 -3.34 -20.84
CA VAL A 25 2.75 -2.35 -20.20
C VAL A 25 1.98 -1.50 -19.18
N LEU A 26 0.77 -1.05 -19.52
CA LEU A 26 -0.09 -0.30 -18.59
C LEU A 26 -0.47 -1.12 -17.35
N LEU A 27 -0.78 -2.42 -17.52
CA LEU A 27 -1.10 -3.31 -16.40
C LEU A 27 0.10 -3.52 -15.47
N CYS A 28 1.31 -3.65 -16.04
CA CYS A 28 2.54 -3.86 -15.27
C CYS A 28 2.95 -2.61 -14.47
N CYS A 29 2.74 -1.40 -15.01
CA CYS A 29 2.99 -0.16 -14.28
C CYS A 29 2.04 0.03 -13.08
N PHE A 30 0.81 -0.49 -13.15
CA PHE A 30 -0.18 -0.32 -12.08
C PHE A 30 0.17 -1.11 -10.81
N THR A 31 0.91 -2.21 -10.92
CA THR A 31 1.26 -3.07 -9.76
C THR A 31 2.45 -2.57 -8.94
N MET A 32 3.21 -1.60 -9.44
CA MET A 32 4.41 -1.07 -8.76
C MET A 32 4.14 0.00 -7.69
N ALA A 33 2.89 0.46 -7.52
CA ALA A 33 2.57 1.57 -6.61
C ALA A 33 2.33 1.16 -5.14
N ALA A 34 2.41 -0.13 -4.79
CA ALA A 34 2.04 -0.63 -3.46
C ALA A 34 3.25 -0.95 -2.55
N THR A 35 4.24 -0.06 -2.50
CA THR A 35 5.24 -0.13 -1.42
C THR A 35 4.64 0.46 -0.14
N PRO A 36 4.61 -0.28 0.99
CA PRO A 36 4.19 0.31 2.26
C PRO A 36 5.15 1.46 2.59
N ALA A 37 4.63 2.68 2.65
CA ALA A 37 5.39 3.81 3.15
C ALA A 37 5.66 3.55 4.64
N ASN A 38 6.87 3.06 4.95
CA ASN A 38 7.32 2.96 6.33
C ASN A 38 7.54 4.39 6.84
N ALA A 39 6.54 4.95 7.51
CA ALA A 39 6.63 6.26 8.14
C ALA A 39 7.56 6.14 9.35
N GLU A 40 8.85 6.37 9.13
CA GLU A 40 9.83 6.41 10.19
C GLU A 40 9.58 7.64 11.07
N LEU A 41 9.20 7.38 12.32
CA LEU A 41 8.95 8.42 13.31
C LEU A 41 10.27 9.03 13.76
N LYS A 42 10.44 10.35 13.59
CA LYS A 42 11.61 11.08 14.06
C LYS A 42 11.36 11.66 15.45
N VAL A 43 12.43 11.91 16.19
CA VAL A 43 12.35 12.60 17.48
C VAL A 43 11.74 13.99 17.27
N GLY A 44 10.66 14.30 18.00
CA GLY A 44 9.93 15.56 17.89
C GLY A 44 8.71 15.52 16.96
N ASP A 45 8.51 14.44 16.20
CA ASP A 45 7.29 14.29 15.41
C ASP A 45 6.06 14.17 16.32
N LYS A 46 4.99 14.85 15.93
CA LYS A 46 3.72 14.74 16.63
C LYS A 46 3.15 13.35 16.42
N VAL A 47 3.00 12.59 17.50
CA VAL A 47 2.33 11.29 17.47
C VAL A 47 0.84 11.47 17.09
N PRO A 48 0.31 10.65 16.17
CA PRO A 48 -1.12 10.64 15.86
C PRO A 48 -1.94 10.15 17.06
N ASP A 49 -3.13 10.72 17.27
CA ASP A 49 -4.01 10.25 18.34
C ASP A 49 -4.58 8.86 18.00
N PHE A 50 -4.56 7.96 18.98
CA PHE A 50 -5.08 6.62 18.84
C PHE A 50 -5.80 6.19 20.12
N THR A 51 -6.75 5.27 19.96
CA THR A 51 -7.48 4.67 21.08
C THR A 51 -7.28 3.16 21.08
N LEU A 52 -6.83 2.61 22.21
CA LEU A 52 -6.60 1.18 22.39
C LEU A 52 -7.44 0.64 23.54
N LYS A 53 -7.90 -0.61 23.39
CA LYS A 53 -8.54 -1.35 24.47
C LYS A 53 -7.48 -2.03 25.32
N GLY A 54 -7.49 -1.76 26.62
CA GLY A 54 -6.64 -2.42 27.60
C GLY A 54 -7.10 -3.83 27.92
N SER A 55 -6.20 -4.61 28.53
CA SER A 55 -6.51 -5.95 29.03
C SER A 55 -7.56 -5.94 30.15
N ASP A 56 -7.78 -4.80 30.80
CA ASP A 56 -8.83 -4.56 31.79
C ASP A 56 -10.22 -4.30 31.16
N GLY A 57 -10.31 -4.29 29.83
CA GLY A 57 -11.54 -4.05 29.08
C GLY A 57 -11.87 -2.58 28.87
N LYS A 58 -11.10 -1.64 29.40
CA LYS A 58 -11.31 -0.19 29.22
C LYS A 58 -10.63 0.31 27.96
N SER A 59 -11.11 1.44 27.44
CA SER A 59 -10.49 2.13 26.30
C SER A 59 -9.65 3.31 26.77
N TYR A 60 -8.45 3.45 26.21
CA TYR A 60 -7.49 4.49 26.51
C TYR A 60 -7.15 5.25 25.24
N THR A 61 -7.32 6.58 25.29
CA THR A 61 -6.99 7.50 24.20
C THR A 61 -5.70 8.23 24.53
N LEU A 62 -4.77 8.30 23.58
CA LEU A 62 -3.46 8.90 23.78
C LEU A 62 -3.56 10.36 24.24
N SER A 63 -4.41 11.18 23.60
CA SER A 63 -4.62 12.58 23.99
C SER A 63 -4.94 12.77 25.48
N LYS A 64 -5.70 11.83 26.08
CA LYS A 64 -6.07 11.90 27.50
C LYS A 64 -4.93 11.52 28.45
N LEU A 65 -3.98 10.71 27.98
CA LEU A 65 -2.84 10.23 28.76
C LEU A 65 -1.66 11.20 28.67
N SER A 66 -1.38 11.74 27.48
CA SER A 66 -0.29 12.68 27.24
C SER A 66 -0.45 14.01 28.00
N GLU A 67 -1.69 14.43 28.28
CA GLU A 67 -1.97 15.61 29.11
C GLU A 67 -1.61 15.42 30.58
N LYS A 68 -1.54 14.18 31.07
CA LYS A 68 -1.41 13.87 32.51
C LYS A 68 -0.06 13.31 32.89
N GLN A 69 0.60 12.62 31.95
CA GLN A 69 1.82 11.87 32.24
C GLN A 69 2.63 11.58 30.98
N VAL A 70 3.89 11.22 31.19
CA VAL A 70 4.74 10.66 30.14
C VAL A 70 4.24 9.27 29.75
N VAL A 71 4.19 8.99 28.45
CA VAL A 71 3.70 7.72 27.88
C VAL A 71 4.84 7.03 27.14
N VAL A 72 5.05 5.74 27.42
CA VAL A 72 5.98 4.86 26.70
C VAL A 72 5.18 3.80 25.97
N ILE A 73 5.42 3.64 24.66
CA ILE A 73 4.79 2.60 23.84
C ILE A 73 5.84 1.52 23.55
N ALA A 74 5.49 0.27 23.85
CA ALA A 74 6.32 -0.89 23.55
C ALA A 74 5.43 -1.99 22.93
N TRP A 75 5.99 -2.74 22.00
CA TRP A 75 5.32 -3.83 21.30
C TRP A 75 6.15 -5.11 21.37
N PHE A 76 5.47 -6.24 21.44
CA PHE A 76 6.05 -7.58 21.41
C PHE A 76 5.23 -8.47 20.46
N PRO A 77 5.82 -9.52 19.85
CA PRO A 77 5.18 -10.22 18.74
C PRO A 77 3.89 -10.95 19.13
N LYS A 78 3.89 -11.63 20.28
CA LYS A 78 2.77 -12.45 20.74
C LYS A 78 2.81 -12.69 22.25
N ALA A 79 1.64 -12.63 22.88
CA ALA A 79 1.49 -12.97 24.29
C ALA A 79 1.63 -14.48 24.54
N PHE A 80 2.04 -14.86 25.75
CA PHE A 80 2.14 -16.25 26.19
C PHE A 80 3.06 -17.13 25.32
N THR A 81 4.17 -16.57 24.84
CA THR A 81 5.23 -17.33 24.16
C THR A 81 6.51 -17.27 25.00
N GLY A 82 7.23 -18.40 25.09
CA GLY A 82 8.63 -18.39 25.52
C GLY A 82 9.45 -17.85 24.35
N GLY A 83 10.32 -16.88 24.62
CA GLY A 83 11.15 -16.22 23.60
C GLY A 83 12.09 -17.18 22.88
#